data_AF-A0A7W7CYI4-F1
#
_entry.id   AF-A0A7W7CYI4-F1
#
_cell.length_a   1.000
_cell.length_b   1.000
_cell.length_c   1.000
_cell.angle_alpha   90.00
_cell.angle_beta   90.00
_cell.angle_gamma   90.00
#
_symmetry.space_group_name_H-M   'P 1'
#
loop_
_entity.id
_entity.type
_entity.pdbx_description
1 polymer ?
#
loop_
_entity_poly.entity_id
_entity_poly.type
_entity_poly.pdbx_seq_one_letter_code
_entity_poly.pdbx_strand_id
1 'polypeptide(L)'
;MDAGRKRELETKVYAGERLTREDGEALFACDDLAWLGRLAHHRRTELNGDRVMFAADLDPAAELAGESALAALLPYGKNDDHKQRVDRLIGLREQQDATGGLLVLIPVLHQPESGDHTETAAPAESLKTFAVARLLADNVPHVKSLWANHGLSVAQLTLNFGADDLDGSLADAGVTRDDLLELIWDAGFRPVERDARYEVVREHDQAPALAARRSEPQQVWA
;
A
#
# COMPACT_ATOMS: atom_id res chain seq x y z
N MET A 1 -17.09 15.24 3.82
CA MET A 1 -16.16 16.11 4.58
C MET A 1 -16.09 17.49 3.93
N ASP A 2 -16.25 18.57 4.71
CA ASP A 2 -16.17 19.94 4.19
C ASP A 2 -14.72 20.41 3.92
N ALA A 3 -14.58 21.58 3.27
CA ALA A 3 -13.29 22.15 2.90
C ALA A 3 -12.44 22.60 4.10
N GLY A 4 -13.05 23.01 5.21
CA GLY A 4 -12.33 23.39 6.41
C GLY A 4 -11.64 22.20 7.05
N ARG A 5 -12.38 21.09 7.21
CA ARG A 5 -11.84 19.84 7.74
C ARG A 5 -10.76 19.24 6.84
N LYS A 6 -10.89 19.32 5.51
CA LYS A 6 -9.83 18.93 4.56
C LYS A 6 -8.54 19.73 4.79
N ARG A 7 -8.62 21.05 4.92
CA ARG A 7 -7.45 21.92 5.15
C ARG A 7 -6.76 21.64 6.48
N GLU A 8 -7.55 21.34 7.52
CA GLU A 8 -7.00 20.96 8.82
C GLU A 8 -6.17 19.66 8.71
N LEU A 9 -6.72 18.63 8.07
CA LEU A 9 -6.02 17.36 7.85
C LEU A 9 -4.80 17.51 6.94
N GLU A 10 -4.90 18.31 5.87
CA GLU A 10 -3.75 18.66 5.03
C GLU A 10 -2.63 19.28 5.87
N THR A 11 -2.97 20.28 6.70
CA THR A 11 -1.99 20.97 7.55
C THR A 11 -1.29 20.00 8.49
N LYS A 12 -2.06 19.13 9.16
CA LYS A 12 -1.52 18.09 10.04
C LYS A 12 -0.56 17.16 9.29
N VAL A 13 -1.00 16.62 8.15
CA VAL A 13 -0.20 15.66 7.37
C VAL A 13 1.09 16.30 6.87
N TYR A 14 1.05 17.50 6.29
CA TYR A 14 2.25 18.18 5.80
C TYR A 14 3.17 18.70 6.92
N ALA A 15 2.65 18.87 8.13
CA ALA A 15 3.46 19.18 9.31
C ALA A 15 4.04 17.92 9.98
N GLY A 16 3.71 16.71 9.49
CA GLY A 16 4.09 15.45 10.12
C GLY A 16 3.39 15.20 11.46
N GLU A 17 2.26 15.87 11.72
CA GLU A 17 1.49 15.69 12.94
C GLU A 17 0.75 14.35 12.93
N ARG A 18 0.81 13.65 14.06
CA ARG A 18 0.16 12.35 14.21
C ARG A 18 -1.36 12.51 14.21
N LEU A 19 -2.01 11.77 13.32
CA LEU A 19 -3.46 11.79 13.17
C LEU A 19 -4.18 11.05 14.30
N THR A 20 -5.32 11.59 14.70
CA THR A 20 -6.18 11.02 15.74
C THR A 20 -7.14 9.97 15.19
N ARG A 21 -7.85 9.28 16.08
CA ARG A 21 -8.95 8.38 15.74
C ARG A 21 -10.04 9.10 14.92
N GLU A 22 -10.42 10.31 15.32
CA GLU A 22 -11.43 11.12 14.61
C GLU A 22 -10.94 11.54 13.21
N ASP A 23 -9.65 11.87 13.08
CA ASP A 23 -9.04 12.13 11.78
C ASP A 23 -9.15 10.88 10.88
N GLY A 24 -8.86 9.69 11.42
CA GLY A 24 -9.00 8.42 10.72
C GLY A 24 -10.42 8.12 10.23
N GLU A 25 -11.42 8.32 11.08
CA GLU A 25 -12.83 8.15 10.69
C GLU A 25 -13.22 9.14 9.57
N ALA A 26 -12.77 10.39 9.67
CA ALA A 26 -13.03 11.41 8.66
C ALA A 26 -12.37 11.09 7.31
N LEU A 27 -11.16 10.50 7.32
CA LEU A 27 -10.47 10.07 6.11
C LEU A 27 -11.21 8.91 5.41
N PHE A 28 -11.67 7.89 6.15
CA PHE A 28 -12.46 6.80 5.57
C PHE A 28 -13.82 7.27 5.03
N ALA A 29 -14.46 8.23 5.70
CA ALA A 29 -15.68 8.86 5.23
C ALA A 29 -15.49 9.84 4.05
N CYS A 30 -14.25 9.99 3.54
CA CYS A 30 -13.96 10.87 2.41
C CYS A 30 -14.07 10.13 1.07
N ASP A 31 -14.82 10.70 0.13
CA ASP A 31 -14.97 10.15 -1.23
C ASP A 31 -14.00 10.76 -2.25
N ASP A 32 -13.18 11.73 -1.83
CA ASP A 32 -12.18 12.36 -2.67
C ASP A 32 -10.89 11.54 -2.68
N LEU A 33 -10.87 10.48 -3.48
CA LEU A 33 -9.72 9.59 -3.62
C LEU A 33 -8.47 10.31 -4.12
N ALA A 34 -8.62 11.28 -5.03
CA ALA A 34 -7.48 12.03 -5.53
C ALA A 34 -6.81 12.84 -4.40
N TRP A 35 -7.60 13.43 -3.51
CA TRP A 35 -7.10 14.12 -2.33
C TRP A 35 -6.45 13.16 -1.32
N LEU A 36 -7.10 12.03 -1.01
CA LEU A 36 -6.53 11.00 -0.12
C LEU A 36 -5.21 10.46 -0.65
N GLY A 37 -5.16 10.12 -1.94
CA GLY A 37 -3.97 9.64 -2.63
C GLY A 37 -2.82 10.63 -2.54
N ARG A 38 -3.06 11.93 -2.77
CA ARG A 38 -2.01 12.96 -2.62
C ARG A 38 -1.40 12.98 -1.22
N LEU A 39 -2.23 12.92 -0.17
CA LEU A 39 -1.74 12.93 1.22
C LEU A 39 -0.93 11.66 1.54
N ALA A 40 -1.45 10.50 1.16
CA ALA A 40 -0.77 9.23 1.41
C ALA A 40 0.53 9.10 0.60
N HIS A 41 0.52 9.54 -0.66
CA HIS A 41 1.71 9.59 -1.52
C HIS A 41 2.78 10.53 -0.96
N HIS A 42 2.39 11.70 -0.45
CA HIS A 42 3.32 12.60 0.24
C HIS A 42 3.99 11.87 1.41
N ARG A 43 3.21 11.28 2.33
CA ARG A 43 3.75 10.58 3.50
C ARG A 43 4.63 9.39 3.13
N ARG A 44 4.23 8.60 2.13
CA ARG A 44 5.02 7.49 1.59
C ARG A 44 6.34 7.96 0.99
N THR A 45 6.35 9.09 0.30
CA THR A 45 7.57 9.65 -0.32
C THR A 45 8.52 10.22 0.73
N GLU A 46 8.01 10.81 1.81
CA GLU A 46 8.84 11.21 2.95
C GLU A 46 9.58 10.02 3.58
N LEU A 47 8.91 8.87 3.70
CA LEU A 47 9.46 7.68 4.34
C LEU A 47 10.39 6.90 3.41
N ASN A 48 10.00 6.70 2.15
CA ASN A 48 10.62 5.72 1.25
C ASN A 48 11.18 6.34 -0.05
N GLY A 49 11.16 7.68 -0.19
CA GLY A 49 11.69 8.37 -1.37
C GLY A 49 10.95 7.97 -2.64
N ASP A 50 11.69 7.65 -3.70
CA ASP A 50 11.16 7.10 -4.97
C ASP A 50 11.20 5.57 -5.02
N ARG A 51 11.58 4.88 -3.94
CA ARG A 51 11.82 3.42 -3.93
C ARG A 51 10.52 2.65 -3.77
N VAL A 52 10.34 1.59 -4.56
CA VAL A 52 9.32 0.56 -4.36
C VAL A 52 10.03 -0.77 -4.19
N MET A 53 9.75 -1.42 -3.07
CA MET A 53 10.29 -2.72 -2.73
C MET A 53 9.50 -3.83 -3.42
N PHE A 54 10.16 -4.95 -3.69
CA PHE A 54 9.54 -6.24 -3.96
C PHE A 54 10.46 -7.37 -3.48
N ALA A 55 9.89 -8.51 -3.12
CA ALA A 55 10.66 -9.63 -2.58
C ALA A 55 11.61 -10.21 -3.64
N ALA A 56 12.83 -10.56 -3.21
CA ALA A 56 13.79 -11.25 -4.08
C ALA A 56 13.28 -12.66 -4.47
N ASP A 57 12.66 -13.34 -3.50
CA ASP A 57 11.87 -14.55 -3.69
C ASP A 57 10.38 -14.19 -3.78
N LEU A 58 9.78 -14.45 -4.94
CA LEU A 58 8.40 -14.07 -5.25
C LEU A 58 7.42 -15.23 -4.99
N ASP A 59 7.72 -16.05 -3.97
CA ASP A 59 6.80 -16.99 -3.34
C ASP A 59 6.19 -16.34 -2.08
N PRO A 60 4.91 -15.90 -2.12
CA PRO A 60 4.29 -15.15 -1.03
C PRO A 60 4.15 -15.96 0.25
N ALA A 61 4.03 -17.28 0.15
CA ALA A 61 3.84 -18.14 1.31
C ALA A 61 5.16 -18.30 2.08
N ALA A 62 6.27 -18.46 1.35
CA ALA A 62 7.60 -18.48 1.93
C ALA A 62 7.94 -17.12 2.56
N GLU A 63 7.63 -16.03 1.86
CA GLU A 63 7.94 -14.68 2.32
C GLU A 63 7.14 -14.30 3.57
N LEU A 64 5.82 -14.51 3.56
CA LEU A 64 4.98 -14.23 4.73
C LEU A 64 5.40 -15.07 5.95
N ALA A 65 5.86 -16.30 5.75
CA ALA A 65 6.41 -17.10 6.84
C ALA A 65 7.69 -16.48 7.43
N GLY A 66 8.58 -15.98 6.57
CA GLY A 66 9.80 -15.26 6.96
C GLY A 66 9.54 -13.93 7.66
N GLU A 67 8.49 -13.22 7.25
CA GLU A 67 8.07 -11.91 7.79
C GLU A 67 7.08 -12.02 8.96
N SER A 68 6.57 -13.21 9.29
CA SER A 68 5.38 -13.38 10.17
C SER A 68 5.47 -12.73 11.55
N ALA A 69 6.67 -12.59 12.11
CA ALA A 69 6.91 -11.91 13.38
C ALA A 69 7.10 -10.38 13.26
N LEU A 70 7.27 -9.89 12.03
CA LEU A 70 7.60 -8.50 11.66
C LEU A 70 6.46 -7.82 10.88
N ALA A 71 5.43 -8.58 10.48
CA ALA A 71 4.31 -8.11 9.70
C ALA A 71 3.03 -7.99 10.53
N ALA A 72 2.24 -6.94 10.25
CA ALA A 72 0.88 -6.78 10.76
C ALA A 72 -0.13 -6.89 9.62
N LEU A 73 -1.18 -7.68 9.82
CA LEU A 73 -2.27 -7.82 8.84
C LEU A 73 -3.43 -6.88 9.19
N LEU A 74 -3.96 -6.18 8.19
CA LEU A 74 -5.17 -5.38 8.29
C LEU A 74 -6.25 -5.98 7.37
N PRO A 75 -7.05 -6.95 7.86
CA PRO A 75 -8.14 -7.52 7.08
C PRO A 75 -9.25 -6.48 6.88
N TYR A 76 -9.81 -6.44 5.67
CA TYR A 76 -10.91 -5.55 5.31
C TYR A 76 -11.81 -6.11 4.19
N GLY A 77 -13.00 -5.53 4.02
CA GLY A 77 -13.95 -5.88 2.96
C GLY A 77 -15.02 -6.90 3.37
N LYS A 78 -14.94 -7.51 4.57
CA LYS A 78 -15.92 -8.48 5.07
C LYS A 78 -16.90 -7.86 6.07
N ASN A 79 -17.89 -7.12 5.58
CA ASN A 79 -18.89 -6.43 6.43
C ASN A 79 -18.26 -5.59 7.57
N ASP A 80 -17.00 -5.16 7.41
CA ASP A 80 -16.23 -4.53 8.46
C ASP A 80 -16.40 -3.01 8.40
N ASP A 81 -16.63 -2.40 9.57
CA ASP A 81 -16.88 -0.97 9.67
C ASP A 81 -15.57 -0.19 9.63
N HIS A 82 -15.59 0.99 9.00
CA HIS A 82 -14.45 1.90 8.94
C HIS A 82 -13.89 2.23 10.32
N LYS A 83 -14.76 2.36 11.34
CA LYS A 83 -14.33 2.60 12.72
C LYS A 83 -13.48 1.46 13.26
N GLN A 84 -13.84 0.21 12.97
CA GLN A 84 -13.07 -0.95 13.38
C GLN A 84 -11.70 -0.99 12.69
N ARG A 85 -11.60 -0.57 11.42
CA ARG A 85 -10.31 -0.44 10.73
C ARG A 85 -9.44 0.64 11.37
N VAL A 86 -10.03 1.80 11.70
CA VAL A 86 -9.33 2.87 12.41
C VAL A 86 -8.80 2.37 13.76
N ASP A 87 -9.64 1.68 14.55
CA ASP A 87 -9.25 1.15 15.86
C ASP A 87 -8.08 0.16 15.75
N ARG A 88 -8.10 -0.72 14.73
CA ARG A 88 -6.99 -1.64 14.45
C ARG A 88 -5.71 -0.88 14.06
N LEU A 89 -5.81 0.10 13.18
CA LEU A 89 -4.66 0.91 12.75
C LEU A 89 -4.02 1.69 13.90
N ILE A 90 -4.84 2.29 14.77
CA ILE A 90 -4.37 2.98 15.98
C ILE A 90 -3.68 1.98 16.92
N GLY A 91 -4.27 0.80 17.15
CA GLY A 91 -3.66 -0.24 17.98
C GLY A 91 -2.32 -0.74 17.42
N LEU A 92 -2.22 -0.92 16.11
CA LEU A 92 -0.96 -1.31 15.44
C LEU A 92 0.11 -0.22 15.56
N ARG A 93 -0.27 1.06 15.41
CA ARG A 93 0.62 2.19 15.65
C ARG A 93 1.14 2.21 17.08
N GLU A 94 0.26 2.05 18.07
CA GLU A 94 0.62 2.04 19.49
C GLU A 94 1.52 0.84 19.84
N GLN A 95 1.22 -0.34 19.28
CA GLN A 95 2.09 -1.51 19.38
C GLN A 95 3.48 -1.22 18.80
N GLN A 96 3.53 -0.54 17.66
CA GLN A 96 4.78 -0.17 17.02
C GLN A 96 5.57 0.87 17.84
N ASP A 97 4.90 1.85 18.46
CA ASP A 97 5.57 2.78 19.39
C ASP A 97 6.18 2.03 20.59
N ALA A 98 5.49 1.00 21.08
CA ALA A 98 5.94 0.24 22.26
C ALA A 98 7.07 -0.75 21.95
N THR A 99 7.11 -1.32 20.74
CA THR A 99 7.98 -2.46 20.41
C THR A 99 8.99 -2.20 19.31
N GLY A 100 8.65 -1.33 18.34
CA GLY A 100 9.43 -1.11 17.12
C GLY A 100 9.60 -2.36 16.24
N GLY A 101 8.84 -3.43 16.50
CA GLY A 101 9.08 -4.74 15.90
C GLY A 101 8.45 -4.95 14.52
N LEU A 102 7.50 -4.09 14.12
CA LEU A 102 6.87 -4.17 12.82
C LEU A 102 7.74 -3.51 11.75
N LEU A 103 7.96 -4.23 10.65
CA LEU A 103 8.53 -3.69 9.42
C LEU A 103 7.43 -3.32 8.42
N VAL A 104 6.33 -4.07 8.40
CA VAL A 104 5.33 -3.94 7.35
C VAL A 104 3.90 -4.09 7.84
N LEU A 105 3.02 -3.26 7.28
CA LEU A 105 1.57 -3.40 7.36
C LEU A 105 1.02 -3.91 6.03
N ILE A 106 0.15 -4.92 6.08
CA ILE A 106 -0.41 -5.58 4.90
C ILE A 106 -1.94 -5.46 4.95
N PRO A 107 -2.55 -4.55 4.17
CA PRO A 107 -3.99 -4.57 3.91
C PRO A 107 -4.38 -5.86 3.17
N VAL A 108 -5.26 -6.67 3.79
CA VAL A 108 -5.70 -7.95 3.25
C VAL A 108 -7.18 -7.86 2.89
N LEU A 109 -7.48 -7.86 1.60
CA LEU A 109 -8.85 -7.86 1.10
C LEU A 109 -9.49 -9.23 1.34
N HIS A 110 -10.70 -9.23 1.91
CA HIS A 110 -11.53 -10.42 2.05
C HIS A 110 -11.90 -10.96 0.67
N GLN A 111 -11.53 -12.22 0.43
CA GLN A 111 -11.94 -12.97 -0.75
C GLN A 111 -13.10 -13.91 -0.35
N PRO A 112 -14.30 -13.75 -0.93
CA PRO A 112 -15.43 -14.62 -0.62
C PRO A 112 -15.13 -16.06 -1.03
N GLU A 113 -15.41 -17.00 -0.12
CA GLU A 113 -15.29 -18.42 -0.40
C GLU A 113 -16.45 -18.92 -1.29
N SER A 114 -16.33 -20.13 -1.83
CA SER A 114 -17.41 -20.74 -2.62
C SER A 114 -18.70 -20.84 -1.79
N GLY A 115 -19.75 -20.14 -2.23
CA GLY A 115 -21.03 -20.06 -1.52
C GLY A 115 -21.16 -18.87 -0.55
N ASP A 116 -20.11 -18.06 -0.40
CA ASP A 116 -20.18 -16.74 0.26
C ASP A 116 -20.71 -15.70 -0.76
N HIS A 117 -21.80 -15.03 -0.40
CA HIS A 117 -22.45 -14.02 -1.25
C HIS A 117 -22.03 -12.59 -0.87
N THR A 118 -21.07 -12.42 0.06
CA THR A 118 -20.56 -11.08 0.36
C THR A 118 -19.86 -10.50 -0.85
N GLU A 119 -20.22 -9.27 -1.22
CA GLU A 119 -19.52 -8.53 -2.25
C GLU A 119 -18.11 -8.17 -1.77
N THR A 120 -17.10 -8.45 -2.60
CA THR A 120 -15.73 -7.99 -2.39
C THR A 120 -15.70 -6.47 -2.45
N ALA A 121 -14.87 -5.84 -1.61
CA ALA A 121 -14.72 -4.39 -1.62
C ALA A 121 -14.27 -3.89 -3.01
N ALA A 122 -14.87 -2.78 -3.46
CA ALA A 122 -14.51 -2.16 -4.74
C ALA A 122 -13.03 -1.70 -4.75
N PRO A 123 -12.39 -1.59 -5.93
CA PRO A 123 -11.02 -1.06 -6.04
C PRO A 123 -10.83 0.31 -5.37
N ALA A 124 -11.82 1.20 -5.48
CA ALA A 124 -11.85 2.49 -4.80
C ALA A 124 -11.69 2.37 -3.27
N GLU A 125 -12.35 1.38 -2.66
CA GLU A 125 -12.28 1.12 -1.23
C GLU A 125 -10.92 0.53 -0.82
N SER A 126 -10.29 -0.24 -1.70
CA SER A 126 -8.91 -0.70 -1.53
C SER A 126 -7.95 0.48 -1.51
N LEU A 127 -7.97 1.34 -2.53
CA LEU A 127 -7.11 2.54 -2.59
C LEU A 127 -7.29 3.45 -1.37
N LYS A 128 -8.53 3.65 -0.91
CA LYS A 128 -8.84 4.36 0.33
C LYS A 128 -8.19 3.67 1.55
N THR A 129 -8.32 2.35 1.67
CA THR A 129 -7.75 1.59 2.79
C THR A 129 -6.22 1.72 2.84
N PHE A 130 -5.54 1.62 1.71
CA PHE A 130 -4.09 1.86 1.63
C PHE A 130 -3.71 3.28 2.06
N ALA A 131 -4.45 4.29 1.57
CA ALA A 131 -4.17 5.68 1.91
C ALA A 131 -4.33 5.95 3.41
N VAL A 132 -5.43 5.48 4.01
CA VAL A 132 -5.67 5.66 5.45
C VAL A 132 -4.70 4.83 6.28
N ALA A 133 -4.33 3.63 5.85
CA ALA A 133 -3.31 2.82 6.52
C ALA A 133 -1.97 3.55 6.61
N ARG A 134 -1.49 4.12 5.49
CA ARG A 134 -0.24 4.89 5.46
C ARG A 134 -0.28 6.14 6.34
N LEU A 135 -1.42 6.82 6.39
CA LEU A 135 -1.60 8.06 7.16
C LEU A 135 -1.78 7.82 8.66
N LEU A 136 -2.47 6.74 9.07
CA LEU A 136 -2.70 6.44 10.49
C LEU A 136 -1.58 5.65 11.13
N ALA A 137 -1.00 4.66 10.43
CA ALA A 137 0.15 3.90 10.92
C ALA A 137 1.46 4.61 10.54
N ASP A 138 1.63 5.86 11.02
CA ASP A 138 2.72 6.77 10.62
C ASP A 138 4.15 6.28 10.92
N ASN A 139 4.26 5.28 11.81
CA ASN A 139 5.49 4.72 12.36
C ASN A 139 5.79 3.28 11.89
N VAL A 140 4.93 2.68 11.07
CA VAL A 140 5.23 1.39 10.42
C VAL A 140 6.01 1.67 9.13
N PRO A 141 7.22 1.10 8.94
CA PRO A 141 8.09 1.48 7.82
C PRO A 141 7.44 1.28 6.44
N HIS A 142 6.86 0.10 6.20
CA HIS A 142 6.36 -0.30 4.89
C HIS A 142 4.86 -0.58 4.88
N VAL A 143 4.22 -0.29 3.76
CA VAL A 143 2.87 -0.77 3.45
C VAL A 143 2.94 -1.63 2.18
N LYS A 144 2.60 -2.92 2.32
CA LYS A 144 2.70 -3.93 1.26
C LYS A 144 1.37 -4.16 0.55
N SER A 145 1.42 -4.20 -0.77
CA SER A 145 0.30 -4.52 -1.65
C SER A 145 0.47 -5.90 -2.26
N LEU A 146 -0.41 -6.82 -1.85
CA LEU A 146 -0.46 -8.17 -2.42
C LEU A 146 -1.30 -8.16 -3.70
N TRP A 147 -0.70 -8.39 -4.87
CA TRP A 147 -1.48 -8.39 -6.12
C TRP A 147 -2.41 -9.60 -6.26
N ALA A 148 -2.15 -10.71 -5.56
CA ALA A 148 -3.10 -11.82 -5.46
C ALA A 148 -4.47 -11.40 -4.88
N ASN A 149 -4.49 -10.34 -4.07
CA ASN A 149 -5.71 -9.82 -3.46
C ASN A 149 -6.44 -8.82 -4.36
N HIS A 150 -5.69 -7.97 -5.09
CA HIS A 150 -6.23 -6.77 -5.73
C HIS A 150 -6.13 -6.77 -7.27
N GLY A 151 -5.36 -7.69 -7.85
CA GLY A 151 -4.90 -7.62 -9.24
C GLY A 151 -3.75 -6.62 -9.44
N LEU A 152 -2.97 -6.79 -10.51
CA LEU A 152 -1.78 -5.98 -10.80
C LEU A 152 -2.13 -4.50 -11.03
N SER A 153 -3.22 -4.22 -11.75
CA SER A 153 -3.68 -2.85 -11.99
C SER A 153 -3.95 -2.07 -10.71
N VAL A 154 -4.64 -2.68 -9.73
CA VAL A 154 -4.90 -2.02 -8.44
C VAL A 154 -3.63 -1.94 -7.62
N ALA A 155 -2.81 -3.00 -7.60
CA ALA A 155 -1.52 -2.99 -6.90
C ALA A 155 -0.61 -1.84 -7.38
N GLN A 156 -0.49 -1.62 -8.69
CA GLN A 156 0.25 -0.48 -9.26
C GLN A 156 -0.31 0.86 -8.76
N LEU A 157 -1.64 1.02 -8.75
CA LEU A 157 -2.27 2.25 -8.26
C LEU A 157 -2.00 2.49 -6.78
N THR A 158 -1.95 1.43 -5.95
CA THR A 158 -1.69 1.57 -4.50
C THR A 158 -0.36 2.26 -4.17
N LEU A 159 0.62 2.25 -5.08
CA LEU A 159 1.89 2.97 -4.92
C LEU A 159 1.71 4.49 -4.80
N ASN A 160 0.65 5.03 -5.42
CA ASN A 160 0.24 6.43 -5.30
C ASN A 160 -0.78 6.66 -4.16
N PHE A 161 -1.12 5.62 -3.42
CA PHE A 161 -2.03 5.65 -2.27
C PHE A 161 -1.34 5.13 -0.99
N GLY A 162 -0.01 5.21 -0.94
CA GLY A 162 0.75 4.99 0.28
C GLY A 162 1.45 3.64 0.39
N ALA A 163 1.21 2.70 -0.53
CA ALA A 163 2.02 1.49 -0.63
C ALA A 163 3.43 1.80 -1.14
N ASP A 164 4.39 1.03 -0.67
CA ASP A 164 5.79 1.11 -1.10
C ASP A 164 6.43 -0.26 -1.29
N ASP A 165 5.70 -1.34 -1.06
CA ASP A 165 6.13 -2.72 -1.29
C ASP A 165 5.08 -3.47 -2.13
N LEU A 166 5.50 -4.15 -3.19
CA LEU A 166 4.66 -5.01 -4.01
C LEU A 166 5.08 -6.46 -3.83
N ASP A 167 4.10 -7.35 -3.65
CA ASP A 167 4.40 -8.76 -3.39
C ASP A 167 3.33 -9.70 -3.96
N GLY A 168 3.74 -10.91 -4.33
CA GLY A 168 2.89 -11.89 -5.00
C GLY A 168 3.67 -12.88 -5.89
N SER A 169 2.96 -13.89 -6.39
CA SER A 169 3.50 -14.89 -7.32
C SER A 169 3.51 -14.35 -8.74
N LEU A 170 4.70 -14.29 -9.36
CA LEU A 170 4.85 -13.94 -10.77
C LEU A 170 4.16 -14.96 -11.68
N ALA A 171 4.29 -16.25 -11.36
CA ALA A 171 3.73 -17.34 -12.15
C ALA A 171 2.19 -17.30 -12.15
N ASP A 172 1.57 -17.08 -10.99
CA ASP A 172 0.10 -17.01 -10.88
C ASP A 172 -0.46 -15.76 -11.56
N ALA A 173 0.30 -14.67 -11.57
CA ALA A 173 -0.05 -13.44 -12.26
C ALA A 173 0.28 -13.47 -13.77
N GLY A 174 0.98 -14.51 -14.26
CA GLY A 174 1.36 -14.63 -15.67
C GLY A 174 2.33 -13.53 -16.15
N VAL A 175 3.14 -12.97 -15.25
CA VAL A 175 4.10 -11.90 -15.55
C VAL A 175 5.53 -12.34 -15.24
N THR A 176 6.50 -11.69 -15.87
CA THR A 176 7.92 -11.88 -15.64
C THR A 176 8.46 -10.86 -14.62
N ARG A 177 9.72 -11.04 -14.22
CA ARG A 177 10.39 -10.03 -13.38
C ARG A 177 10.52 -8.68 -14.11
N ASP A 178 10.82 -8.71 -15.41
CA ASP A 178 10.97 -7.48 -16.20
C ASP A 178 9.64 -6.72 -16.28
N ASP A 179 8.52 -7.44 -16.44
CA ASP A 179 7.17 -6.84 -16.39
C ASP A 179 6.90 -6.13 -15.04
N LEU A 180 7.36 -6.70 -13.92
CA LEU A 180 7.24 -6.05 -12.61
C LEU A 180 8.09 -4.77 -12.52
N LEU A 181 9.30 -4.77 -13.10
CA LEU A 181 10.14 -3.57 -13.17
C LEU A 181 9.45 -2.47 -14.00
N GLU A 182 8.88 -2.84 -15.15
CA GLU A 182 8.10 -1.93 -15.99
C GLU A 182 6.88 -1.36 -15.28
N LEU A 183 6.13 -2.20 -14.57
CA LEU A 183 4.98 -1.79 -13.75
C LEU A 183 5.40 -0.73 -12.72
N ILE A 184 6.50 -0.94 -12.01
CA ILE A 184 7.00 0.01 -10.99
C ILE A 184 7.50 1.31 -11.65
N TRP A 185 8.23 1.22 -12.76
CA TRP A 185 8.70 2.37 -13.51
C TRP A 185 7.54 3.21 -14.08
N ASP A 186 6.48 2.56 -14.56
CA ASP A 186 5.26 3.20 -15.07
C ASP A 186 4.45 3.90 -14.00
N ALA A 187 4.50 3.40 -12.76
CA ALA A 187 4.01 4.12 -11.60
C ALA A 187 4.90 5.31 -11.19
N GLY A 188 6.09 5.44 -11.76
CA GLY A 188 7.02 6.56 -11.55
C GLY A 188 8.07 6.32 -10.46
N PHE A 189 8.30 5.06 -10.08
CA PHE A 189 9.16 4.71 -8.96
C PHE A 189 10.39 3.89 -9.39
N ARG A 190 11.35 3.74 -8.49
CA ARG A 190 12.56 2.92 -8.63
C ARG A 190 12.32 1.54 -7.98
N PRO A 191 12.45 0.43 -8.73
CA PRO A 191 12.35 -0.92 -8.18
C PRO A 191 13.54 -1.28 -7.29
N VAL A 192 13.27 -1.91 -6.16
CA VAL A 192 14.27 -2.39 -5.21
C VAL A 192 13.92 -3.81 -4.76
N GLU A 193 14.83 -4.74 -4.99
CA GLU A 193 14.74 -6.10 -4.47
C GLU A 193 15.17 -6.12 -3.00
N ARG A 194 14.36 -6.76 -2.16
CA ARG A 194 14.62 -6.94 -0.73
C ARG A 194 14.54 -8.40 -0.30
N ASP A 195 15.10 -8.71 0.86
CA ASP A 195 14.80 -9.95 1.58
C ASP A 195 13.61 -9.78 2.55
N ALA A 196 13.25 -10.85 3.27
CA ALA A 196 12.18 -10.85 4.28
C ALA A 196 12.47 -9.96 5.51
N ARG A 197 13.67 -9.42 5.66
CA ARG A 197 14.02 -8.45 6.70
C ARG A 197 14.07 -7.02 6.17
N TYR A 198 13.62 -6.81 4.93
CA TYR A 198 13.66 -5.53 4.21
C TYR A 198 15.09 -5.02 3.98
N GLU A 199 16.09 -5.91 4.03
CA GLU A 199 17.44 -5.57 3.62
C GLU A 199 17.53 -5.58 2.10
N VAL A 200 18.25 -4.60 1.56
CA VAL A 200 18.37 -4.41 0.11
C VAL A 200 19.25 -5.50 -0.49
N VAL A 201 18.67 -6.27 -1.41
CA VAL A 201 19.39 -7.28 -2.20
C VAL A 201 19.93 -6.65 -3.49
N ARG A 202 19.11 -5.85 -4.17
CA ARG A 202 19.48 -5.16 -5.42
C ARG A 202 18.65 -3.91 -5.62
N GLU A 203 19.29 -2.83 -6.05
CA GLU A 203 18.58 -1.65 -6.57
C GLU A 203 18.62 -1.67 -8.09
N HIS A 204 17.48 -1.39 -8.72
CA HIS A 204 17.38 -1.19 -10.16
C HIS A 204 17.49 0.29 -10.49
N ASP A 205 17.94 0.59 -11.71
CA ASP A 205 18.05 1.97 -12.17
C ASP A 205 16.67 2.66 -12.21
N GLN A 206 16.68 4.00 -12.23
CA GLN A 206 15.47 4.74 -12.53
C GLN A 206 15.01 4.44 -13.97
N ALA A 207 13.69 4.50 -14.15
CA ALA A 207 13.05 4.27 -15.43
C ALA A 207 13.75 5.07 -16.55
N PRO A 208 13.83 4.51 -17.77
CA PRO A 208 14.17 5.30 -18.94
C PRO A 208 13.30 6.57 -19.01
N ALA A 209 13.85 7.63 -19.60
CA ALA A 209 13.19 8.93 -19.68
C ALA A 209 11.73 8.78 -20.15
N LEU A 210 10.80 9.50 -19.50
CA LEU A 210 9.37 9.37 -19.76
C LEU A 210 9.01 9.50 -21.25
N ALA A 211 9.74 10.33 -22.00
CA ALA A 211 9.57 10.48 -23.45
C ALA A 211 9.84 9.19 -24.24
N ALA A 212 10.81 8.38 -23.81
CA ALA A 212 11.13 7.09 -24.43
C ALA A 212 10.12 5.99 -24.06
N ARG A 213 9.50 6.06 -22.88
CA ARG A 213 8.47 5.08 -22.49
C ARG A 213 7.12 5.34 -23.15
N ARG A 214 6.78 6.61 -23.38
CA ARG A 214 5.49 6.99 -24.01
C ARG A 214 5.48 6.86 -25.54
N SER A 215 6.58 6.47 -26.17
CA SER A 215 6.60 6.17 -27.60
C SER A 215 5.95 4.82 -27.94
N GLU A 216 5.79 3.94 -26.96
CA GLU A 216 5.10 2.67 -27.09
C GLU A 216 3.83 2.67 -26.22
N PRO A 217 2.71 2.07 -26.69
CA PRO A 217 1.52 1.93 -25.86
C PRO A 217 1.82 1.12 -24.60
N GLN A 218 1.47 1.67 -23.43
CA GLN A 218 1.65 0.95 -22.17
C GLN A 218 0.79 -0.31 -22.13
N GLN A 219 1.35 -1.36 -21.55
CA GLN A 219 0.63 -2.60 -21.32
C GLN A 219 -0.50 -2.35 -20.30
N VAL A 220 -1.70 -2.86 -20.60
CA VAL A 220 -2.80 -2.85 -19.64
C VAL A 220 -2.73 -4.17 -18.88
N TRP A 221 -2.43 -4.09 -17.59
CA TRP A 221 -2.36 -5.25 -16.70
C TRP A 221 -3.77 -5.79 -16.46
N ALA A 222 -4.06 -6.98 -16.97
CA ALA A 222 -5.35 -7.65 -16.80
C ALA A 222 -5.53 -8.21 -15.37
#